data_AF-A0A4Q3ILG7-F1
#
_entry.id   AF-A0A4Q3ILG7-F1
#
_cell.length_a   1.000
_cell.length_b   1.000
_cell.length_c   1.000
_cell.angle_alpha   90.00
_cell.angle_beta   90.00
_cell.angle_gamma   90.00
#
_symmetry.space_group_name_H-M   'P 1'
#
loop_
_entity.id
_entity.type
_entity.pdbx_description
1 polymer ?
#
loop_
_entity_poly.entity_id
_entity_poly.type
_entity_poly.pdbx_seq_one_letter_code
_entity_poly.pdbx_strand_id
1 'polypeptide(L)' 'HLGLQLAAEDARGRAMAGTLGNAAARIFCRKLEAEMVAIDGFYKTAEDLESTLRGKPVQFWLEGETFTAGSLT' A
#
# COMPACT_ATOMS: atom_id res chain seq x y z
N HIS A 1 -9.10 -4.35 19.04
CA HIS A 1 -8.21 -5.03 18.07
C HIS A 1 -8.75 -4.87 16.65
N LEU A 2 -8.81 -3.63 16.14
CA LEU A 2 -8.88 -3.40 14.69
C LEU A 2 -7.43 -3.36 14.21
N GLY A 3 -7.03 -4.37 13.42
CA GLY A 3 -5.72 -4.36 12.77
C GLY A 3 -5.55 -3.07 11.99
N LEU A 4 -4.45 -2.35 12.22
CA LEU A 4 -4.15 -1.06 11.61
C LEU A 4 -4.31 -1.13 10.09
N GLN A 5 -5.43 -0.65 9.60
CA GLN A 5 -5.70 -0.44 8.19
C GLN A 5 -5.27 1.00 7.91
N LEU A 6 -4.15 1.19 7.23
CA LEU A 6 -3.67 2.54 6.93
C LEU A 6 -4.47 3.07 5.75
N ALA A 7 -5.45 3.93 6.02
CA ALA A 7 -6.10 4.75 5.01
C ALA A 7 -5.29 6.05 4.88
N ALA A 8 -4.37 6.10 3.92
CA ALA A 8 -3.66 7.32 3.57
C ALA A 8 -4.48 8.06 2.52
N GLU A 9 -5.20 9.12 2.92
CA GLU A 9 -6.05 9.90 2.00
C GLU A 9 -5.31 10.32 0.72
N ASP A 10 -4.07 10.80 0.86
CA ASP A 10 -3.11 11.02 -0.21
C ASP A 10 -1.77 10.43 0.24
N ALA A 11 -1.40 9.27 -0.30
CA ALA A 11 -0.12 8.66 0.02
C ALA A 11 0.98 9.46 -0.69
N ARG A 12 1.52 10.49 -0.04
CA ARG A 12 2.72 11.22 -0.48
C ARG A 12 3.90 10.79 0.39
N GLY A 13 5.04 10.50 -0.24
CA GLY A 13 6.18 9.94 0.46
C GLY A 13 6.02 8.45 0.76
N ARG A 14 6.25 8.03 2.01
CA ARG A 14 6.26 6.61 2.41
C ARG A 14 4.97 6.23 3.13
N ALA A 15 4.26 5.23 2.61
CA ALA A 15 3.14 4.60 3.29
C ALA A 15 3.57 3.24 3.83
N MET A 16 3.37 2.96 5.12
CA MET A 16 3.79 1.71 5.75
C MET A 16 2.71 1.19 6.68
N ALA A 17 2.42 -0.11 6.60
CA ALA A 17 1.47 -0.79 7.47
C ALA A 17 2.04 -2.15 7.92
N GLY A 18 1.47 -2.70 8.98
CA GLY A 18 1.87 -4.02 9.47
C GLY A 18 3.28 -4.10 10.04
N THR A 19 3.91 -2.98 10.42
CA THR A 19 5.29 -2.90 10.93
C THR A 19 5.56 -3.68 12.23
N LEU A 20 4.53 -4.26 12.84
CA LEU A 20 4.60 -5.08 14.04
C LEU A 20 4.34 -6.56 13.75
N GLY A 21 4.67 -7.06 12.54
CA GLY A 21 4.48 -8.47 12.19
C GLY A 21 3.07 -8.79 11.70
N ASN A 22 2.39 -7.85 11.02
CA ASN A 22 1.03 -8.04 10.55
C ASN A 22 0.95 -8.01 9.01
N ALA A 23 1.27 -9.15 8.40
CA ALA A 23 1.13 -9.38 6.95
C ALA A 23 -0.30 -9.19 6.42
N ALA A 24 -1.33 -9.27 7.27
CA ALA A 24 -2.72 -9.04 6.87
C ALA A 24 -3.10 -7.56 6.81
N ALA A 25 -2.18 -6.65 7.18
CA ALA A 25 -2.41 -5.22 7.04
C ALA A 25 -2.63 -4.83 5.58
N ARG A 26 -3.40 -3.77 5.38
CA ARG A 26 -3.75 -3.24 4.06
C ARG A 26 -3.55 -1.74 4.06
N ILE A 27 -3.11 -1.21 2.92
CA ILE A 27 -2.99 0.23 2.69
C ILE A 27 -4.01 0.62 1.64
N PHE A 28 -4.77 1.67 1.92
CA PHE A 28 -5.73 2.27 1.00
C PHE A 28 -5.29 3.70 0.75
N CYS A 29 -5.31 4.14 -0.50
CA CYS A 29 -5.18 5.55 -0.83
C CYS A 29 -6.23 5.96 -1.84
N ARG A 30 -6.67 7.22 -1.79
CA ARG A 30 -7.57 7.80 -2.81
C ARG A 30 -6.79 8.28 -4.03
N LYS A 31 -5.52 8.64 -3.81
CA LYS A 31 -4.60 9.06 -4.86
C LYS A 31 -3.22 8.46 -4.61
N LEU A 32 -2.78 7.58 -5.51
CA LEU A 32 -1.43 7.01 -5.45
C LEU A 32 -0.37 8.01 -5.95
N GLU A 33 0.30 8.68 -5.00
CA GLU A 33 1.44 9.58 -5.24
C GLU A 33 2.70 9.16 -4.46
N ALA A 34 2.71 7.95 -3.92
CA ALA A 34 3.71 7.50 -2.96
C ALA A 34 5.08 7.31 -3.65
N GLU A 35 6.14 7.60 -2.89
CA GLU A 35 7.52 7.23 -3.23
C GLU A 35 7.78 5.77 -2.87
N MET A 36 7.11 5.25 -1.85
CA MET A 36 7.24 3.87 -1.40
C MET A 36 5.99 3.42 -0.62
N VAL A 37 5.61 2.16 -0.79
CA VAL A 37 4.55 1.50 -0.02
C VAL A 37 5.11 0.21 0.58
N ALA A 38 4.89 -0.03 1.88
CA ALA A 38 5.37 -1.23 2.57
C ALA A 38 4.31 -1.89 3.46
N ILE A 39 4.29 -3.22 3.47
CA ILE A 39 3.45 -4.05 4.33
C ILE A 39 4.33 -5.15 4.93
N ASP A 40 4.44 -5.17 6.25
CA ASP A 40 5.18 -6.21 7.00
C ASP A 40 6.61 -6.47 6.49
N GLY A 41 7.33 -5.39 6.15
CA GLY A 41 8.71 -5.46 5.63
C GLY A 41 8.83 -5.67 4.12
N PHE A 42 7.77 -6.10 3.43
CA PHE A 42 7.71 -6.13 1.97
C PHE A 42 7.39 -4.74 1.46
N TYR A 43 8.09 -4.27 0.43
CA TYR A 43 7.88 -2.93 -0.09
C TYR A 43 7.99 -2.86 -1.62
N LYS A 44 7.35 -1.84 -2.18
CA LYS A 44 7.53 -1.39 -3.55
C LYS A 44 7.84 0.10 -3.56
N THR A 45 8.79 0.51 -4.39
CA THR A 45 9.06 1.92 -4.67
C THR A 45 8.10 2.45 -5.74
N ALA A 46 8.10 3.77 -5.97
CA ALA A 46 7.36 4.38 -7.07
C ALA A 46 7.70 3.78 -8.45
N GLU A 47 8.94 3.31 -8.65
CA GLU A 47 9.40 2.70 -9.90
C GLU A 47 8.89 1.27 -10.08
N ASP A 48 8.67 0.53 -8.98
CA ASP A 48 8.14 -0.83 -8.98
C ASP A 48 6.62 -0.92 -9.14
N LEU A 49 5.93 0.22 -9.01
CA LEU A 49 4.48 0.33 -9.07
C LEU A 49 4.03 0.59 -10.51
N GLU A 50 2.94 -0.08 -10.91
CA GLU A 50 2.39 0.12 -12.26
C GLU A 50 1.98 1.59 -12.46
N SER A 51 2.50 2.21 -13.52
CA SER A 51 2.23 3.62 -13.85
C SER A 51 0.74 3.90 -14.07
N THR A 52 -0.02 2.89 -14.47
CA THR A 52 -1.48 2.94 -14.66
C THR A 52 -2.27 3.16 -13.36
N LEU A 53 -1.65 2.91 -12.19
CA LEU A 53 -2.25 3.12 -10.87
C LEU A 53 -1.99 4.53 -10.33
N ARG A 54 -1.04 5.28 -10.90
CA ARG A 54 -0.67 6.62 -10.45
C ARG A 54 -1.88 7.55 -10.45
N GLY A 55 -2.08 8.27 -9.35
CA GLY A 55 -3.18 9.22 -9.21
C GLY A 55 -4.57 8.59 -9.04
N LYS A 56 -4.68 7.26 -8.98
CA LYS A 56 -5.95 6.55 -8.77
C LYS A 56 -6.14 6.14 -7.30
N PRO A 57 -7.38 5.82 -6.90
CA PRO A 57 -7.64 5.10 -5.68
C PRO A 57 -7.09 3.66 -5.78
N VAL A 58 -6.28 3.25 -4.81
CA VAL A 58 -5.57 1.96 -4.84
C VAL A 58 -5.61 1.31 -3.46
N GLN A 59 -5.74 -0.01 -3.45
CA GLN A 59 -5.47 -0.86 -2.31
C GLN A 59 -4.17 -1.65 -2.52
N PHE A 60 -3.37 -1.78 -1.47
CA PHE A 60 -2.23 -2.68 -1.40
C PHE A 60 -2.44 -3.73 -0.32
N TRP A 61 -2.01 -4.96 -0.59
CA TRP A 61 -2.07 -6.09 0.32
C TRP A 61 -0.99 -7.12 -0.01
N LEU A 62 -0.77 -8.07 0.90
CA LEU A 62 0.04 -9.24 0.64
C LEU A 62 -0.83 -10.46 0.34
N GLU A 63 -0.44 -11.24 -0.67
CA GLU A 63 -0.89 -12.62 -0.89
C GLU A 63 0.26 -13.56 -0.57
N GLY A 64 0.30 -14.04 0.68
CA GLY A 64 1.50 -14.67 1.24
C GLY A 64 2.62 -13.65 1.35
N GLU A 65 3.71 -13.87 0.61
CA GLU A 65 4.86 -12.96 0.52
C GLU A 65 4.85 -12.12 -0.77
N THR A 66 3.76 -12.20 -1.55
CA THR A 66 3.61 -11.45 -2.81
C THR A 66 2.94 -10.11 -2.55
N PHE A 67 3.59 -9.02 -2.97
CA PHE A 67 3.05 -7.66 -2.84
C PHE A 67 2.12 -7.32 -4.01
N THR A 68 0.82 -7.18 -3.72
CA THR A 68 -0.22 -6.97 -4.71
C THR A 68 -0.85 -5.57 -4.60
N ALA A 69 -1.29 -5.04 -5.73
CA ALA A 69 -1.98 -3.76 -5.84
C ALA A 69 -3.24 -3.89 -6.70
N GLY A 70 -4.28 -3.12 -6.40
CA GLY A 70 -5.53 -3.11 -7.15
C GLY A 70 -6.22 -1.76 -7.10
N SER A 71 -6.77 -1.33 -8.23
CA SER A 71 -7.58 -0.10 -8.29
C SER A 71 -8.87 -0.28 -7.50
N LEU A 72 -9.24 0.74 -6.73
CA LEU A 72 -10.54 0.82 -6.07
C LEU A 72 -11.45 1.65 -7.00
N THR A 73 -12.35 0.98 -7.70
CA THR A 73 -13.40 1.62 -8.52
C THR A 73 -14.55 2.13 -7.67
#